data_AF-A0A952CF71-F1
#
_entry.id   AF-A0A952CF71-F1
#
_cell.length_a   1.000
_cell.length_b   1.000
_cell.length_c   1.000
_cell.angle_alpha   90.00
_cell.angle_beta   90.00
_cell.angle_gamma   90.00
#
_symmetry.space_group_name_H-M   'P 1'
#
loop_
_entity.id
_entity.type
_entity.pdbx_description
1 polymer ?
#
loop_
_entity_poly.entity_id
_entity_poly.type
_entity_poly.pdbx_seq_one_letter_code
_entity_poly.pdbx_strand_id
1 'polypeptide(L)'
;MRQLLSALFLAVLLCAPASAAPAADAARRLVELTLKEEVAPADPRVAQAQAQLNKAAKLAGEDAQAVAAASIRAARFLFDATKAPVTPLDVLDAVAARGQGRPLADTVGAYVEARRNSSGKTHAEAMAAMK
;
A
#
# COMPACT_ATOMS: atom_id res chain seq x y z
N MET A 1 7.19 -32.28 -57.77
CA MET A 1 6.73 -32.79 -56.45
C MET A 1 7.99 -33.09 -55.66
N ARG A 2 8.28 -32.59 -54.46
CA ARG A 2 7.45 -32.05 -53.39
C ARG A 2 8.38 -31.15 -52.54
N GLN A 3 7.87 -29.99 -52.15
CA GLN A 3 8.53 -28.99 -51.31
C GLN A 3 8.63 -29.49 -49.87
N LEU A 4 9.77 -29.28 -49.21
CA LEU A 4 9.93 -29.28 -47.75
C LEU A 4 10.57 -27.94 -47.39
N LEU A 5 9.80 -26.86 -47.42
CA LEU A 5 9.18 -26.23 -46.24
C LEU A 5 10.21 -25.85 -45.16
N SER A 6 10.78 -24.67 -45.37
CA SER A 6 11.29 -23.78 -44.34
C SER A 6 10.28 -23.62 -43.21
N ALA A 7 10.72 -23.80 -41.97
CA ALA A 7 9.98 -23.35 -40.79
C ALA A 7 10.96 -22.65 -39.84
N LEU A 8 11.24 -21.40 -40.19
CA LEU A 8 11.76 -20.37 -39.31
C LEU A 8 10.70 -20.10 -38.22
N PHE A 9 10.76 -20.80 -37.08
CA PHE A 9 9.91 -20.48 -35.94
C PHE A 9 10.61 -19.49 -35.00
N LEU A 10 10.44 -18.23 -35.38
CA LEU A 10 10.12 -17.07 -34.56
C LEU A 10 10.39 -17.18 -33.05
N ALA A 11 11.44 -16.47 -32.62
CA ALA A 11 11.63 -16.05 -31.24
C ALA A 11 10.44 -15.19 -30.79
N VAL A 12 9.61 -15.70 -29.88
CA VAL A 12 8.72 -14.86 -29.08
C VAL A 12 9.47 -14.49 -27.81
N LEU A 13 9.96 -13.25 -27.78
CA LEU A 13 10.29 -12.55 -26.55
C LEU A 13 9.07 -12.61 -25.62
N LEU A 14 9.13 -13.43 -24.58
CA LEU A 14 8.34 -13.24 -23.38
C LEU A 14 8.84 -11.98 -22.69
N CYS A 15 8.38 -10.82 -23.17
CA CYS A 15 8.24 -9.65 -22.33
C CYS A 15 7.14 -10.00 -21.31
N ALA A 16 7.52 -10.72 -20.24
CA ALA A 16 6.68 -10.84 -19.08
C ALA A 16 6.55 -9.43 -18.49
N PRO A 17 5.34 -8.87 -18.33
CA PRO A 17 5.21 -7.66 -17.54
C PRO A 17 5.68 -8.02 -16.12
N ALA A 18 6.67 -7.27 -15.64
CA ALA A 18 7.19 -7.42 -14.30
C ALA A 18 6.04 -7.27 -13.28
N SER A 19 5.68 -8.39 -12.66
CA SER A 19 5.23 -8.52 -11.28
C SER A 19 4.19 -7.50 -10.78
N ALA A 20 2.95 -7.60 -11.26
CA ALA A 20 1.79 -7.03 -10.57
C ALA A 20 1.31 -7.90 -9.38
N ALA A 21 1.83 -9.12 -9.24
CA ALA A 21 1.45 -10.10 -8.22
C ALA A 21 1.76 -9.70 -6.76
N PRO A 22 2.95 -9.15 -6.39
CA PRO A 22 3.28 -8.89 -4.98
C PRO A 22 2.52 -7.71 -4.39
N ALA A 23 2.23 -6.68 -5.21
CA ALA A 23 1.50 -5.51 -4.75
C ALA A 23 0.02 -5.85 -4.48
N ALA A 24 -0.61 -6.68 -5.32
CA ALA A 24 -1.98 -7.15 -5.12
C ALA A 24 -2.14 -7.93 -3.81
N ASP A 25 -1.15 -8.74 -3.45
CA ASP A 25 -1.11 -9.42 -2.15
C ASP A 25 -0.94 -8.43 -0.99
N ALA A 26 -0.12 -7.38 -1.16
CA ALA A 26 0.05 -6.33 -0.16
C ALA A 26 -1.26 -5.55 0.09
N ALA A 27 -1.95 -5.14 -0.98
CA ALA A 27 -3.21 -4.42 -0.89
C ALA A 27 -4.29 -5.26 -0.22
N ARG A 28 -4.42 -6.54 -0.60
CA ARG A 28 -5.33 -7.48 0.07
C ARG A 28 -5.02 -7.59 1.56
N ARG A 29 -3.74 -7.75 1.91
CA ARG A 29 -3.31 -7.85 3.30
C ARG A 29 -3.65 -6.62 4.14
N LEU A 30 -3.51 -5.41 3.58
CA LEU A 30 -3.90 -4.17 4.25
C LEU A 30 -5.40 -4.14 4.55
N VAL A 31 -6.23 -4.60 3.60
CA VAL A 31 -7.69 -4.68 3.74
C VAL A 31 -8.06 -5.72 4.81
N GLU A 32 -7.52 -6.93 4.74
CA GLU A 32 -7.76 -7.99 5.74
C GLU A 32 -7.40 -7.55 7.15
N LEU A 33 -6.26 -6.89 7.34
CA LEU A 33 -5.83 -6.39 8.65
C LEU A 33 -6.73 -5.25 9.16
N THR A 34 -7.30 -4.47 8.25
CA THR A 34 -8.22 -3.38 8.59
C THR A 34 -9.59 -3.92 9.00
N LEU A 35 -10.11 -4.91 8.26
CA LEU A 35 -11.42 -5.51 8.50
C LEU A 35 -11.40 -6.62 9.56
N LYS A 36 -10.21 -7.20 9.81
CA LYS A 36 -10.00 -8.37 10.68
C LYS A 36 -10.69 -9.64 10.17
N GLU A 37 -10.81 -9.76 8.85
CA GLU A 37 -11.38 -10.92 8.16
C GLU A 37 -10.57 -11.24 6.90
N GLU A 38 -10.67 -12.47 6.40
CA GLU A 38 -10.13 -12.82 5.09
C GLU A 38 -11.00 -12.23 3.99
N VAL A 39 -10.37 -11.80 2.89
CA VAL A 39 -11.06 -11.12 1.80
C VAL A 39 -10.71 -11.77 0.46
N ALA A 40 -11.73 -11.95 -0.37
CA ALA A 40 -11.53 -12.50 -1.71
C ALA A 40 -10.60 -11.59 -2.54
N PRO A 41 -9.71 -12.13 -3.38
CA PRO A 41 -8.82 -11.31 -4.22
C PRO A 41 -9.57 -10.33 -5.15
N ALA A 42 -10.79 -10.65 -5.55
CA ALA A 42 -11.63 -9.82 -6.43
C ALA A 42 -12.52 -8.82 -5.67
N ASP A 43 -12.40 -8.71 -4.34
CA ASP A 43 -13.18 -7.76 -3.56
C ASP A 43 -12.85 -6.31 -3.98
N PRO A 44 -13.86 -5.45 -4.21
CA PRO A 44 -13.63 -4.08 -4.66
C PRO A 44 -12.77 -3.25 -3.70
N ARG A 45 -12.77 -3.57 -2.40
CA ARG A 45 -11.93 -2.92 -1.39
C ARG A 45 -10.44 -3.18 -1.64
N VAL A 46 -10.08 -4.36 -2.16
CA VAL A 46 -8.71 -4.70 -2.53
C VAL A 46 -8.23 -3.86 -3.70
N ALA A 47 -9.06 -3.69 -4.73
CA ALA A 47 -8.74 -2.83 -5.87
C ALA A 47 -8.56 -1.35 -5.47
N GLN A 48 -9.40 -0.86 -4.54
CA GLN A 48 -9.27 0.48 -3.99
C GLN A 48 -7.97 0.66 -3.19
N ALA A 49 -7.68 -0.29 -2.29
CA ALA A 49 -6.43 -0.29 -1.52
C ALA A 49 -5.21 -0.36 -2.45
N GLN A 50 -5.28 -1.13 -3.53
CA GLN A 50 -4.21 -1.22 -4.53
C GLN A 50 -3.96 0.12 -5.22
N ALA A 51 -5.01 0.80 -5.64
CA ALA A 51 -4.90 2.11 -6.29
C ALA A 51 -4.28 3.14 -5.34
N GLN A 52 -4.70 3.13 -4.07
CA GLN A 52 -4.16 4.02 -3.04
C GLN A 52 -2.70 3.68 -2.70
N LEU A 53 -2.35 2.40 -2.64
CA LEU A 53 -0.99 1.92 -2.41
C LEU A 53 -0.04 2.37 -3.51
N ASN A 54 -0.45 2.22 -4.78
CA ASN A 54 0.33 2.68 -5.93
C ASN A 54 0.51 4.20 -5.92
N LYS A 55 -0.53 4.95 -5.54
CA LYS A 55 -0.43 6.41 -5.38
C LYS A 55 0.57 6.78 -4.30
N ALA A 56 0.47 6.17 -3.11
CA ALA A 56 1.37 6.44 -1.99
C ALA A 56 2.83 6.10 -2.33
N ALA A 57 3.08 4.94 -2.95
CA ALA A 57 4.39 4.51 -3.42
C ALA A 57 5.01 5.55 -4.37
N LYS A 58 4.24 6.00 -5.37
CA LYS A 58 4.69 7.03 -6.31
C LYS A 58 5.01 8.36 -5.62
N LEU A 59 4.19 8.80 -4.67
CA LEU A 59 4.38 10.08 -3.99
C LEU A 59 5.60 10.08 -3.07
N ALA A 60 5.81 8.96 -2.36
CA ALA A 60 6.93 8.77 -1.44
C ALA A 60 8.24 8.41 -2.15
N GLY A 61 8.19 8.04 -3.44
CA GLY A 61 9.36 7.55 -4.18
C GLY A 61 9.82 6.16 -3.73
N GLU A 62 8.89 5.35 -3.23
CA GLU A 62 9.16 4.05 -2.60
C GLU A 62 8.44 2.91 -3.34
N ASP A 63 8.82 1.67 -3.03
CA ASP A 63 8.11 0.49 -3.49
C ASP A 63 6.78 0.28 -2.74
N ALA A 64 5.77 -0.26 -3.44
CA ALA A 64 4.44 -0.53 -2.88
C ALA A 64 4.48 -1.47 -1.66
N GLN A 65 5.35 -2.49 -1.67
CA GLN A 65 5.54 -3.40 -0.54
C GLN A 65 6.15 -2.67 0.66
N ALA A 66 7.10 -1.75 0.42
CA ALA A 66 7.73 -0.96 1.46
C ALA A 66 6.72 -0.05 2.16
N VAL A 67 5.86 0.63 1.38
CA VAL A 67 4.77 1.46 1.90
C VAL A 67 3.78 0.59 2.69
N ALA A 68 3.32 -0.53 2.14
CA ALA A 68 2.38 -1.42 2.83
C ALA A 68 2.95 -1.92 4.17
N ALA A 69 4.21 -2.36 4.18
CA ALA A 69 4.87 -2.84 5.39
C ALA A 69 5.05 -1.73 6.43
N ALA A 70 5.38 -0.51 6.00
CA ALA A 70 5.47 0.65 6.89
C ALA A 70 4.10 0.98 7.52
N SER A 71 3.03 0.97 6.71
CA SER A 71 1.67 1.20 7.18
C SER A 71 1.22 0.18 8.24
N ILE A 72 1.51 -1.11 8.01
CA ILE A 72 1.19 -2.18 8.98
C ILE A 72 1.96 -1.99 10.28
N ARG A 73 3.28 -1.75 10.21
CA ARG A 73 4.11 -1.55 11.41
C ARG A 73 3.66 -0.34 12.21
N ALA A 74 3.38 0.78 11.54
CA ALA A 74 2.95 2.01 12.19
C ALA A 74 1.57 1.88 12.85
N ALA A 75 0.61 1.24 12.18
CA ALA A 75 -0.71 0.98 12.76
C ALA A 75 -0.61 0.11 14.02
N ARG A 76 0.22 -0.95 13.97
CA ARG A 76 0.46 -1.81 15.13
C ARG A 76 1.11 -1.05 16.28
N PHE A 77 2.16 -0.29 15.99
CA PHE A 77 2.84 0.54 16.98
C PHE A 77 1.87 1.53 17.65
N LEU A 78 1.04 2.22 16.87
CA LEU A 78 0.07 3.17 17.39
C LEU A 78 -1.00 2.51 18.26
N PHE A 79 -1.50 1.34 17.85
CA PHE A 79 -2.40 0.56 18.69
C PHE A 79 -1.74 0.18 20.01
N ASP A 80 -0.51 -0.32 19.98
CA ASP A 80 0.21 -0.73 21.19
C ASP A 80 0.45 0.47 22.14
N ALA A 81 0.79 1.64 21.60
CA ALA A 81 1.10 2.86 22.35
C ALA A 81 -0.12 3.63 22.86
N THR A 82 -1.22 3.66 22.11
CA THR A 82 -2.38 4.53 22.42
C THR A 82 -3.66 3.77 22.74
N LYS A 83 -3.71 2.46 22.43
CA LYS A 83 -4.92 1.63 22.43
C LYS A 83 -6.04 2.12 21.52
N ALA A 84 -5.80 3.15 20.71
CA ALA A 84 -6.76 3.67 19.75
C ALA A 84 -6.85 2.73 18.52
N PRO A 85 -8.04 2.58 17.92
CA PRO A 85 -8.18 1.84 16.68
C PRO A 85 -7.53 2.64 15.54
N VAL A 86 -6.34 2.21 15.12
CA VAL A 86 -5.63 2.73 13.96
C VAL A 86 -5.46 1.56 13.00
N THR A 87 -5.88 1.74 11.76
CA THR A 87 -5.77 0.70 10.74
C THR A 87 -4.56 0.95 9.84
N PRO A 88 -4.01 -0.10 9.18
CA PRO A 88 -2.99 0.10 8.16
C PRO A 88 -3.47 0.99 7.00
N LEU A 89 -4.76 0.96 6.66
CA LEU A 89 -5.32 1.85 5.64
C LEU A 89 -5.35 3.31 6.09
N ASP A 90 -5.54 3.61 7.37
CA ASP A 90 -5.43 4.99 7.89
C ASP A 90 -4.02 5.56 7.68
N VAL A 91 -2.99 4.73 7.92
CA VAL A 91 -1.59 5.15 7.71
C VAL A 91 -1.30 5.28 6.22
N LEU A 92 -1.81 4.37 5.40
CA LEU A 92 -1.67 4.45 3.94
C LEU A 92 -2.30 5.74 3.40
N ASP A 93 -3.46 6.15 3.92
CA ASP A 93 -4.10 7.39 3.51
C ASP A 93 -3.25 8.62 3.84
N ALA A 94 -2.63 8.64 5.02
CA ALA A 94 -1.69 9.71 5.39
C ALA A 94 -0.53 9.83 4.40
N VAL A 95 0.05 8.72 3.97
CA VAL A 95 1.11 8.71 2.95
C VAL A 95 0.57 9.14 1.58
N ALA A 96 -0.61 8.65 1.17
CA ALA A 96 -1.23 9.00 -0.09
C ALA A 96 -1.68 10.47 -0.19
N ALA A 97 -1.89 11.14 0.94
CA ALA A 97 -2.30 12.53 1.01
C ALA A 97 -1.12 13.49 1.22
N ARG A 98 -0.08 13.09 1.97
CA ARG A 98 0.99 14.00 2.44
C ARG A 98 2.41 13.57 2.05
N GLY A 99 2.58 12.42 1.42
CA GLY A 99 3.90 11.87 1.09
C GLY A 99 4.65 12.59 -0.03
N GLN A 100 4.00 13.51 -0.77
CA GLN A 100 4.61 14.15 -1.93
C GLN A 100 5.89 14.92 -1.56
N GLY A 101 7.02 14.50 -2.15
CA GLY A 101 8.31 15.16 -1.94
C GLY A 101 8.88 14.98 -0.53
N ARG A 102 8.34 14.04 0.26
CA ARG A 102 8.81 13.71 1.60
C ARG A 102 9.21 12.25 1.67
N PRO A 103 10.29 11.90 2.40
CA PRO A 103 10.58 10.52 2.73
C PRO A 103 9.38 9.83 3.38
N LEU A 104 9.18 8.55 3.09
CA LEU A 104 8.11 7.73 3.69
C LEU A 104 8.17 7.77 5.22
N ALA A 105 9.37 7.63 5.79
CA ALA A 105 9.59 7.65 7.23
C ALA A 105 9.11 8.96 7.88
N ASP A 106 9.35 10.10 7.24
CA ASP A 106 8.95 11.42 7.77
C ASP A 106 7.43 11.58 7.78
N THR A 107 6.77 11.12 6.71
CA THR A 107 5.30 11.21 6.60
C THR A 107 4.62 10.28 7.60
N VAL A 108 5.10 9.03 7.71
CA VAL A 108 4.62 8.07 8.69
C VAL A 108 4.90 8.56 10.11
N GLY A 109 6.09 9.12 10.37
CA GLY A 109 6.48 9.71 11.65
C GLY A 109 5.54 10.86 12.04
N ALA A 110 5.29 11.81 11.14
CA ALA A 110 4.36 12.92 11.38
C ALA A 110 2.94 12.43 11.70
N TYR A 111 2.45 11.40 11.00
CA TYR A 111 1.16 10.81 11.31
C TYR A 111 1.14 10.10 12.67
N VAL A 112 2.21 9.37 13.01
CA VAL A 112 2.36 8.72 14.30
C VAL A 112 2.39 9.74 15.44
N GLU A 113 3.13 10.83 15.28
CA GLU A 113 3.17 11.93 16.25
C GLU A 113 1.79 12.57 16.42
N ALA A 114 1.07 12.85 15.32
CA ALA A 114 -0.27 13.40 15.36
C ALA A 114 -1.25 12.50 16.14
N ARG A 115 -1.19 11.17 15.92
CA ARG A 115 -2.03 10.20 16.65
C ARG A 115 -1.63 10.06 18.11
N ARG A 116 -0.33 10.13 18.45
CA ARG A 116 0.16 10.01 19.85
C ARG A 116 -0.15 11.24 20.69
N ASN A 117 -0.02 12.43 20.13
CA ASN A 117 -0.20 13.70 20.84
C ASN A 117 -1.69 14.04 21.07
N SER A 118 -2.61 13.16 20.69
CA SER A 118 -4.03 13.33 20.89
C SER A 118 -4.75 11.98 20.91
N SER A 119 -4.50 11.19 21.97
CA SER A 119 -5.17 9.92 22.19
C SER A 119 -6.70 10.11 22.14
N GLY A 120 -7.39 9.32 21.31
CA GLY A 120 -8.84 9.40 21.11
C GLY A 120 -9.30 10.22 19.89
N LYS A 121 -8.40 10.95 19.21
CA LYS A 121 -8.76 11.62 17.95
C LYS A 121 -8.99 10.63 16.81
N THR A 122 -9.99 10.96 15.99
CA THR A 122 -10.30 10.28 14.74
C THR A 122 -9.16 10.42 13.74
N HIS A 123 -9.14 9.55 12.73
CA HIS A 123 -8.19 9.64 11.62
C HIS A 123 -8.19 11.03 10.97
N ALA A 124 -9.37 11.61 10.71
CA ALA A 124 -9.50 12.94 10.11
C ALA A 124 -8.85 14.05 10.93
N GLU A 125 -9.04 14.03 12.25
CA GLU A 125 -8.42 15.04 13.13
C GLU A 125 -6.90 14.87 13.22
N ALA A 126 -6.40 13.64 13.15
CA ALA A 126 -4.97 13.39 13.05
C ALA A 126 -4.38 13.91 11.74
N MET A 127 -5.07 13.69 10.62
CA MET A 127 -4.69 14.21 9.29
C MET A 127 -4.67 15.75 9.23
N ALA A 128 -5.58 16.40 9.98
CA ALA A 128 -5.59 17.86 10.12
C ALA A 128 -4.44 18.39 11.00
N ALA A 129 -3.96 17.58 11.94
CA ALA A 129 -2.86 17.93 12.84
C ALA A 129 -1.46 17.66 12.25
N MET A 130 -1.38 16.93 11.14
CA MET A 130 -0.12 16.69 10.42
C MET A 130 0.40 18.01 9.83
N LYS A 131 1.66 18.33 10.15
CA LYS A 131 2.39 19.47 9.61
C LYS A 131 3.16 19.10 8.34
#